data_AF-A0A8D8C4M3-F1
#
_entry.id   AF-A0A8D8C4M3-F1
#
_cell.length_a   1.000
_cell.length_b   1.000
_cell.length_c   1.000
_cell.angle_alpha   90.00
_cell.angle_beta   90.00
_cell.angle_gamma   90.00
#
_symmetry.space_group_name_H-M   'P 1'
#
loop_
_entity.id
_entity.type
_entity.pdbx_description
1 polymer ?
#
loop_
_entity_poly.entity_id
_entity_poly.type
_entity_poly.pdbx_seq_one_letter_code
_entity_poly.pdbx_strand_id
1 'polypeptide(L)'
;VIATDEMGHFTVWAMVGEELHKIRLLIPRIFYVNQRTPAPPEEGSMWKKVHRILPRARPVCHLYQYVVPEQVFRDNRLGMLADLATPDIEGIYETQMTLEFRAIMELGCYCAVQRSEARALASLSTKDLDSFNIQQLEIRSFEDPQ
;
A
#
# COMPACT_ATOMS: atom_id res chain seq x y z
N VAL A 1 -10.86 -9.56 -6.60
CA VAL A 1 -10.25 -8.25 -6.96
C VAL A 1 -10.09 -8.23 -8.48
N ILE A 2 -10.61 -7.21 -9.16
CA ILE A 2 -10.63 -7.12 -10.63
C ILE A 2 -10.05 -5.76 -11.02
N ALA A 3 -9.05 -5.73 -11.91
CA ALA A 3 -8.46 -4.50 -12.41
C ALA A 3 -9.47 -3.66 -13.22
N THR A 4 -9.38 -2.34 -13.13
CA THR A 4 -10.11 -1.42 -13.99
C THR A 4 -9.18 -0.78 -15.02
N ASP A 5 -9.73 0.03 -15.93
CA ASP A 5 -8.94 0.78 -16.91
C ASP A 5 -8.06 1.86 -16.26
N GLU A 6 -8.39 2.28 -15.04
CA GLU A 6 -7.69 3.31 -14.30
C GLU A 6 -6.58 2.71 -13.43
N MET A 7 -5.35 3.18 -13.59
CA MET A 7 -4.19 2.59 -12.94
C MET A 7 -4.27 2.70 -11.42
N GLY A 8 -4.07 1.57 -10.73
CA GLY A 8 -4.17 1.49 -9.27
C GLY A 8 -5.59 1.35 -8.75
N HIS A 9 -6.61 1.37 -9.61
CA HIS A 9 -7.99 1.14 -9.19
C HIS A 9 -8.45 -0.29 -9.48
N PHE A 10 -9.17 -0.85 -8.53
CA PHE A 10 -9.70 -2.20 -8.59
C PHE A 10 -11.16 -2.21 -8.15
N THR A 11 -11.95 -3.09 -8.75
CA THR A 11 -13.26 -3.47 -8.22
C THR A 11 -13.10 -4.70 -7.33
N VAL A 12 -13.62 -4.62 -6.12
CA VAL A 12 -13.69 -5.72 -5.16
C VAL A 12 -15.15 -6.00 -4.85
N TRP A 13 -15.52 -7.27 -4.87
CA TRP A 13 -16.81 -7.72 -4.35
C TRP A 13 -16.55 -8.31 -2.97
N ALA A 14 -17.16 -7.73 -1.95
CA ALA A 14 -16.95 -8.13 -0.56
C ALA A 14 -18.28 -8.37 0.12
N MET A 15 -18.33 -9.40 0.97
CA MET A 15 -19.47 -9.64 1.85
C MET A 15 -19.35 -8.73 3.07
N VAL A 16 -20.36 -7.90 3.30
CA VAL A 16 -20.50 -7.05 4.49
C VAL A 16 -21.81 -7.43 5.18
N GLY A 17 -21.70 -8.04 6.35
CA GLY A 17 -22.85 -8.73 6.94
C GLY A 17 -23.34 -9.85 6.02
N GLU A 18 -24.59 -9.78 5.58
CA GLU A 18 -25.22 -10.75 4.67
C GLU A 18 -25.30 -10.25 3.22
N GLU A 19 -24.81 -9.03 2.95
CA GLU A 19 -24.93 -8.38 1.64
C GLU A 19 -23.60 -8.38 0.88
N LEU A 20 -23.70 -8.52 -0.44
CA LEU A 20 -22.54 -8.42 -1.33
C LEU A 20 -22.43 -7.00 -1.88
N HIS A 21 -21.34 -6.32 -1.54
CA HIS A 21 -21.08 -4.94 -1.96
C HIS A 21 -20.02 -4.87 -3.05
N LYS A 22 -20.24 -3.97 -4.01
CA LYS A 22 -19.24 -3.58 -5.01
C LYS A 22 -18.44 -2.40 -4.46
N ILE A 23 -17.17 -2.63 -4.17
CA ILE A 23 -16.25 -1.67 -3.57
C ILE A 23 -15.18 -1.26 -4.59
N ARG A 24 -14.88 0.04 -4.70
CA ARG A 24 -13.73 0.56 -5.43
C ARG A 24 -12.54 0.64 -4.49
N LEU A 25 -11.46 -0.06 -4.85
CA LEU A 25 -10.23 -0.12 -4.07
C LEU A 25 -9.11 0.61 -4.80
N LEU A 26 -8.47 1.56 -4.14
CA LEU A 26 -7.25 2.21 -4.59
C LEU A 26 -6.03 1.52 -3.96
N ILE A 27 -5.13 1.04 -4.81
CA ILE A 27 -3.90 0.37 -4.41
C ILE A 27 -2.71 1.19 -4.95
N PRO A 28 -1.92 1.84 -4.09
CA PRO A 28 -0.71 2.52 -4.51
C PRO A 28 0.41 1.53 -4.80
N ARG A 29 1.42 1.98 -5.55
CA ARG A 29 2.72 1.32 -5.59
C ARG A 29 3.40 1.50 -4.25
N ILE A 30 3.68 0.37 -3.60
CA ILE A 30 4.51 0.32 -2.41
C ILE A 30 5.78 -0.44 -2.74
N PHE A 31 6.92 0.14 -2.39
CA PHE A 31 8.23 -0.47 -2.54
C PHE A 31 9.16 0.01 -1.43
N TYR A 32 10.28 -0.68 -1.25
CA TYR A 32 11.20 -0.39 -0.17
C TYR A 32 12.60 -0.11 -0.71
N VAL A 33 13.27 0.88 -0.12
CA VAL A 33 14.64 1.24 -0.44
C VAL A 33 15.47 1.11 0.84
N ASN A 34 16.48 0.25 0.79
CA ASN A 34 17.46 0.09 1.87
C ASN A 34 18.68 0.95 1.53
N GLN A 35 18.97 1.92 2.38
CA GLN A 35 20.10 2.86 2.24
C GLN A 35 21.19 2.55 3.25
N ARG A 36 22.45 2.68 2.84
CA ARG A 36 23.61 2.49 3.72
C ARG A 36 23.67 3.60 4.77
N THR A 37 23.38 4.83 4.37
CA THR A 37 23.30 5.99 5.28
C THR A 37 21.86 6.41 5.55
N PRO A 38 21.57 7.11 6.66
CA PRO A 38 20.24 7.65 6.89
C PRO A 38 19.91 8.76 5.89
N ALA A 39 18.74 8.68 5.28
CA ALA A 39 18.16 9.80 4.54
C ALA A 39 18.00 11.04 5.47
N PRO A 40 18.19 12.25 4.94
CA PRO A 40 17.93 13.48 5.68
C PRO A 40 16.46 13.54 6.11
N PRO A 41 16.15 14.17 7.26
CA PRO A 41 14.77 14.38 7.67
C PRO A 41 14.08 15.34 6.69
N GLU A 42 13.15 14.83 5.89
CA GLU A 42 12.32 15.64 4.99
C GLU A 42 10.85 15.57 5.41
N GLU A 43 10.30 16.72 5.79
CA GLU A 43 8.86 16.92 5.93
C GLU A 43 8.19 16.83 4.55
N GLY A 44 7.15 16.01 4.42
CA GLY A 44 6.42 15.84 3.16
C GLY A 44 7.04 14.83 2.18
N SER A 45 8.03 14.05 2.61
CA SER A 45 8.60 12.97 1.80
C SER A 45 7.56 11.86 1.49
N MET A 46 7.65 11.28 0.30
CA MET A 46 6.80 10.15 -0.14
C MET A 46 7.20 8.81 0.53
N TRP A 47 8.10 8.88 1.52
CA TRP A 47 8.68 7.74 2.18
C TRP A 47 8.63 7.86 3.69
N LYS A 48 8.61 6.72 4.38
CA LYS A 48 8.75 6.65 5.83
C LYS A 48 9.76 5.59 6.24
N LYS A 49 10.55 5.85 7.27
CA LYS A 49 11.46 4.85 7.84
C LYS A 49 10.65 3.72 8.45
N VAL A 50 11.00 2.47 8.14
CA VAL A 50 10.27 1.28 8.61
C VAL A 50 11.22 0.18 9.07
N HIS A 51 10.67 -0.76 9.84
CA HIS A 51 11.35 -1.98 10.23
C HIS A 51 10.63 -3.18 9.61
N ARG A 52 11.33 -3.89 8.71
CA ARG A 52 10.87 -5.08 8.00
C ARG A 52 12.03 -6.05 7.81
N ILE A 53 11.71 -7.32 7.60
CA ILE A 53 12.69 -8.35 7.23
C ILE A 53 12.86 -8.31 5.72
N LEU A 54 14.11 -8.21 5.25
CA LEU A 54 14.40 -8.18 3.82
C LEU A 54 14.52 -9.60 3.24
N PRO A 55 14.17 -9.79 1.95
CA PRO A 55 14.34 -11.07 1.27
C PRO A 55 15.75 -11.63 1.43
N ARG A 56 15.85 -12.96 1.62
CA ARG A 56 17.13 -13.68 1.79
C ARG A 56 17.96 -13.19 2.99
N ALA A 57 17.31 -12.68 4.04
CA ALA A 57 17.92 -12.19 5.26
C ALA A 57 19.03 -11.14 5.02
N ARG A 58 18.84 -10.27 4.01
CA ARG A 58 19.75 -9.15 3.77
C ARG A 58 19.76 -8.21 4.99
N PRO A 59 20.93 -7.69 5.40
CA PRO A 59 20.99 -6.74 6.51
C PRO A 59 20.14 -5.50 6.25
N VAL A 60 19.32 -5.14 7.23
CA VAL A 60 18.54 -3.90 7.21
C VAL A 60 19.45 -2.78 7.69
N CYS A 61 19.74 -1.80 6.83
CA CYS A 61 20.47 -0.59 7.19
C CYS A 61 19.44 0.48 7.55
N HIS A 62 19.16 1.39 6.61
CA HIS A 62 18.11 2.40 6.74
C HIS A 62 17.03 2.10 5.71
N LEU A 63 15.98 1.40 6.15
CA LEU A 63 14.91 0.96 5.27
C LEU A 63 13.77 1.97 5.25
N TYR A 64 13.41 2.38 4.04
CA TYR A 64 12.36 3.35 3.78
C TYR A 64 11.27 2.74 2.90
N GLN A 65 10.02 2.87 3.34
CA GLN A 65 8.84 2.48 2.56
C GLN A 65 8.37 3.68 1.76
N TYR A 66 8.32 3.54 0.44
CA TYR A 66 7.73 4.51 -0.46
C TYR A 66 6.29 4.12 -0.75
N VAL A 67 5.40 5.11 -0.78
CA VAL A 67 3.98 4.93 -1.16
C VAL A 67 3.66 5.95 -2.22
N VAL A 68 3.39 5.48 -3.44
CA VAL A 68 3.22 6.35 -4.61
C VAL A 68 1.96 5.91 -5.38
N PRO A 69 1.09 6.83 -5.82
CA PRO A 69 0.00 6.45 -6.73
C PRO A 69 0.53 5.70 -7.95
N GLU A 70 -0.13 4.62 -8.37
CA GLU A 70 0.39 3.76 -9.44
C GLU A 70 0.63 4.52 -10.75
N GLN A 71 -0.27 5.45 -11.11
CA GLN A 71 -0.12 6.30 -12.28
C GLN A 71 1.22 7.07 -12.23
N VAL A 72 1.51 7.73 -11.11
CA VAL A 72 2.76 8.50 -10.90
C VAL A 72 3.98 7.59 -10.96
N PHE A 73 3.90 6.38 -10.40
CA PHE A 73 4.99 5.42 -10.47
C PHE A 73 5.25 4.97 -11.92
N ARG A 74 4.21 4.69 -12.70
CA ARG A 74 4.36 4.25 -14.09
C ARG A 74 4.97 5.34 -14.96
N ASP A 75 4.46 6.56 -14.84
CA ASP A 75 4.88 7.69 -15.67
C ASP A 75 6.34 8.08 -15.39
N ASN A 76 6.79 7.95 -14.13
CA ASN A 76 8.12 8.38 -13.68
C ASN A 76 9.07 7.22 -13.35
N ARG A 77 8.72 5.97 -13.69
CA ARG A 77 9.45 4.77 -13.23
C ARG A 77 10.95 4.82 -13.51
N LEU A 78 11.31 5.21 -14.72
CA LEU A 78 12.71 5.22 -15.17
C LEU A 78 13.52 6.31 -14.45
N GLY A 79 12.96 7.52 -14.32
CA GLY A 79 13.59 8.62 -13.59
C GLY A 79 13.79 8.25 -12.12
N MET A 80 12.73 7.77 -11.47
CA MET A 80 12.78 7.35 -10.06
C MET A 80 13.82 6.25 -9.81
N LEU A 81 13.90 5.24 -10.68
CA LEU A 81 14.92 4.19 -10.53
C LEU A 81 16.33 4.68 -10.82
N ALA A 82 16.49 5.65 -11.73
CA ALA A 82 17.79 6.27 -12.00
C ALA A 82 18.26 7.11 -10.79
N ASP A 83 17.37 7.88 -10.17
CA ASP A 83 17.68 8.65 -8.95
C ASP A 83 18.07 7.75 -7.79
N LEU A 84 17.53 6.52 -7.75
CA LEU A 84 17.87 5.48 -6.78
C LEU A 84 19.05 4.60 -7.22
N ALA A 85 19.70 4.88 -8.34
CA ALA A 85 20.87 4.13 -8.81
C ALA A 85 22.18 4.69 -8.24
N THR A 86 22.21 4.96 -6.93
CA THR A 86 23.40 5.51 -6.24
C THR A 86 24.15 4.44 -5.45
N PRO A 87 25.45 4.62 -5.17
CA PRO A 87 26.22 3.71 -4.32
C PRO A 87 25.73 3.65 -2.86
N ASP A 88 24.89 4.58 -2.42
CA ASP A 88 24.29 4.54 -1.09
C ASP A 88 23.12 3.55 -1.02
N ILE A 89 22.45 3.26 -2.14
CA ILE A 89 21.37 2.27 -2.19
C ILE A 89 21.96 0.85 -2.09
N GLU A 90 21.60 0.15 -1.01
CA GLU A 90 21.93 -1.27 -0.83
C GLU A 90 21.03 -2.16 -1.69
N GLY A 91 19.74 -1.82 -1.75
CA GLY A 91 18.77 -2.58 -2.51
C GLY A 91 17.40 -1.90 -2.58
N ILE A 92 16.69 -2.21 -3.66
CA ILE A 92 15.31 -1.78 -3.89
C ILE A 92 14.45 -3.03 -3.99
N TYR A 93 13.35 -3.06 -3.25
CA TYR A 93 12.52 -4.24 -3.05
C TYR A 93 11.06 -3.97 -3.44
N GLU A 94 10.37 -4.99 -3.95
CA GLU A 94 8.94 -4.98 -4.30
C GLU A 94 8.50 -4.03 -5.42
N THR A 95 9.42 -3.36 -6.12
CA THR A 95 9.08 -2.53 -7.29
C THR A 95 8.40 -3.29 -8.43
N GLN A 96 8.55 -4.61 -8.48
CA GLN A 96 7.91 -5.49 -9.47
C GLN A 96 6.69 -6.25 -8.93
N MET A 97 6.34 -6.09 -7.64
CA MET A 97 5.14 -6.71 -7.09
C MET A 97 3.92 -6.16 -7.82
N THR A 98 3.03 -7.05 -8.27
CA THR A 98 1.78 -6.61 -8.90
C THR A 98 0.81 -6.10 -7.84
N LEU A 99 -0.06 -5.17 -8.22
CA LEU A 99 -1.01 -4.57 -7.28
C LEU A 99 -2.09 -5.57 -6.86
N GLU A 100 -2.46 -6.50 -7.75
CA GLU A 100 -3.39 -7.60 -7.46
C GLU A 100 -2.82 -8.51 -6.38
N PHE A 101 -1.55 -8.88 -6.51
CA PHE A 101 -0.89 -9.74 -5.52
C PHE A 101 -0.77 -9.01 -4.17
N ARG A 102 -0.46 -7.72 -4.19
CA ARG A 102 -0.48 -6.87 -2.99
C ARG A 102 -1.87 -6.85 -2.34
N ALA A 103 -2.93 -6.69 -3.12
CA ALA A 103 -4.31 -6.73 -2.62
C ALA A 103 -4.59 -8.01 -1.83
N ILE A 104 -4.21 -9.15 -2.41
CA ILE A 104 -4.43 -10.47 -1.80
C ILE A 104 -3.63 -10.61 -0.51
N MET A 105 -2.36 -10.15 -0.49
CA MET A 105 -1.49 -10.25 0.68
C MET A 105 -1.89 -9.33 1.83
N GLU A 106 -2.36 -8.12 1.54
CA GLU A 106 -2.73 -7.14 2.59
C GLU A 106 -4.15 -7.35 3.11
N LEU A 107 -5.10 -7.76 2.26
CA LEU A 107 -6.50 -7.96 2.67
C LEU A 107 -6.77 -9.39 3.18
N GLY A 108 -6.01 -10.38 2.67
CA GLY A 108 -6.24 -11.78 3.02
C GLY A 108 -7.65 -12.26 2.64
N CYS A 109 -8.25 -13.06 3.52
CA CYS A 109 -9.63 -13.56 3.35
C CYS A 109 -10.67 -12.68 4.07
N TYR A 110 -10.31 -12.15 5.23
CA TYR A 110 -11.16 -11.29 6.05
C TYR A 110 -10.40 -10.01 6.38
N CYS A 111 -11.01 -8.87 6.09
CA CYS A 111 -10.45 -7.56 6.40
C CYS A 111 -11.52 -6.62 6.95
N ALA A 112 -11.09 -5.61 7.69
CA ALA A 112 -11.95 -4.56 8.20
C ALA A 112 -11.33 -3.19 7.93
N VAL A 113 -12.16 -2.14 8.00
CA VAL A 113 -11.67 -0.77 8.01
C VAL A 113 -11.00 -0.50 9.36
N GLN A 114 -9.82 0.11 9.33
CA GLN A 114 -9.09 0.48 10.54
C GLN A 114 -9.96 1.39 11.42
N ARG A 115 -9.90 1.20 12.74
CA ARG A 115 -10.77 1.93 13.70
C ARG A 115 -10.59 3.46 13.65
N SER A 116 -9.41 3.96 13.30
CA SER A 116 -9.17 5.40 13.08
C SER A 116 -9.93 5.90 11.85
N GLU A 117 -9.82 5.18 10.74
CA GLU A 117 -10.44 5.51 9.46
C GLU A 117 -11.96 5.36 9.51
N ALA A 118 -12.48 4.32 10.15
CA ALA A 118 -13.91 4.11 10.33
C ALA A 118 -14.59 5.30 11.05
N ARG A 119 -13.92 5.89 12.05
CA ARG A 119 -14.40 7.10 12.74
C ARG A 119 -14.41 8.33 11.84
N ALA A 120 -13.39 8.48 10.99
CA ALA A 120 -13.35 9.56 10.01
C ALA A 120 -14.46 9.41 8.95
N LEU A 121 -14.64 8.20 8.41
CA LEU A 121 -15.68 7.91 7.41
C LEU A 121 -17.10 8.11 7.96
N ALA A 122 -17.34 7.78 9.23
CA ALA A 122 -18.64 8.03 9.88
C ALA A 122 -19.02 9.53 9.93
N SER A 123 -18.06 10.44 9.78
CA SER A 123 -18.29 11.89 9.74
C SER A 123 -18.53 12.45 8.33
N LEU A 124 -18.35 11.64 7.29
CA LEU A 124 -18.48 12.03 5.88
C LEU A 124 -19.88 11.74 5.33
N SER A 125 -20.23 12.39 4.21
CA SER A 125 -21.48 12.16 3.48
C SER A 125 -21.51 10.75 2.86
N THR A 126 -22.70 10.16 2.71
CA THR A 126 -22.91 8.77 2.27
C THR A 126 -22.39 8.44 0.85
N LYS A 127 -22.08 9.43 0.01
CA LYS A 127 -21.67 9.22 -1.38
C LYS A 127 -20.27 8.62 -1.56
N ASP A 128 -19.42 8.65 -0.53
CA ASP A 128 -18.02 8.19 -0.63
C ASP A 128 -17.75 6.86 0.10
N LEU A 129 -18.78 6.18 0.60
CA LEU A 129 -18.62 4.96 1.42
C LEU A 129 -18.21 3.70 0.64
N ASP A 130 -18.26 3.73 -0.70
CA ASP A 130 -17.92 2.58 -1.54
C ASP A 130 -16.49 2.64 -2.10
N SER A 131 -15.68 3.63 -1.70
CA SER A 131 -14.30 3.81 -2.16
C SER A 131 -13.30 3.78 -1.00
N PHE A 132 -12.30 2.90 -1.07
CA PHE A 132 -11.29 2.76 -0.02
C PHE A 132 -9.88 2.77 -0.61
N ASN A 133 -8.94 3.35 0.11
CA ASN A 133 -7.52 3.07 -0.09
C ASN A 133 -7.17 1.78 0.67
N ILE A 134 -6.38 0.89 0.08
CA ILE A 134 -5.94 -0.35 0.73
C ILE A 134 -5.31 -0.13 2.10
N GLN A 135 -4.63 1.01 2.29
CA GLN A 135 -4.00 1.39 3.55
C GLN A 135 -4.97 1.74 4.67
N GLN A 136 -6.27 1.88 4.37
CA GLN A 136 -7.33 2.09 5.36
C GLN A 136 -7.94 0.77 5.85
N LEU A 137 -7.57 -0.35 5.21
CA LEU A 137 -8.03 -1.69 5.55
C LEU A 137 -6.93 -2.42 6.34
N GLU A 138 -7.35 -3.38 7.14
CA GLU A 138 -6.45 -4.27 7.87
C GLU A 138 -6.99 -5.70 7.86
N ILE A 139 -6.09 -6.68 7.76
CA ILE A 139 -6.46 -8.09 7.89
C ILE A 139 -7.00 -8.33 9.31
N ARG A 140 -8.06 -9.13 9.39
CA ARG A 140 -8.65 -9.56 10.66
C ARG A 140 -8.69 -11.07 10.73
N SER A 141 -8.54 -11.59 11.93
CA SER A 141 -8.77 -13.00 12.18
C SER A 141 -10.27 -13.23 12.36
N PHE A 142 -10.78 -14.39 11.93
CA PHE A 142 -12.20 -14.73 12.12
C PHE A 142 -12.60 -14.80 13.60
N GLU A 143 -11.63 -14.92 14.50
CA GLU A 143 -11.82 -15.02 15.94
C GLU A 143 -11.85 -13.66 16.67
N ASP A 144 -11.64 -12.54 15.95
CA ASP A 144 -11.74 -11.21 16.55
C ASP A 144 -13.21 -10.84 16.79
N PRO A 145 -13.66 -10.69 18.06
CA PRO A 145 -15.04 -10.27 18.34
C PRO A 145 -15.27 -8.83 17.85
N GLN A 146 -16.43 -8.59 17.23
CA GLN A 146 -16.89 -7.25 16.84
C GLN A 146 -17.13 -6.34 18.05
#